data_AF-A0A117S2N1-F1
#
_entry.id   AF-A0A117S2N1-F1
#
_cell.length_a   1.000
_cell.length_b   1.000
_cell.length_c   1.000
_cell.angle_alpha   90.00
_cell.angle_beta   90.00
_cell.angle_gamma   90.00
#
_symmetry.space_group_name_H-M   'P 1'
#
loop_
_entity.id
_entity.type
_entity.pdbx_description
1 polymer ?
#
loop_
_entity_poly.entity_id
_entity_poly.type
_entity_poly.pdbx_seq_one_letter_code
_entity_poly.pdbx_strand_id
1 'polypeptide(L)'
;MVGELTAVFNQILDRSLHFNTEVQRVKRELVRHGRLDERLSASPGQGHWTSRVTDVNQLLDALVAPAANATRVLDAVAGGDLTQRVDLHDGTRQLRGDLRRLGRTVNKMVDQLSLFTGEVTRVAREVGTEGRLGGRAKVRFCRAVGGM
;
A
#
# COMPACT_ATOMS: atom_id res chain seq x y z
N MET A 1 37.34 1.15 35.96
CA MET A 1 37.93 0.81 34.65
C MET A 1 37.45 -0.52 34.06
N VAL A 2 37.90 -1.71 34.49
CA VAL A 2 37.47 -2.98 33.83
C VAL A 2 35.96 -3.25 33.97
N GLY A 3 35.38 -3.04 35.16
CA GLY A 3 33.94 -3.25 35.39
C GLY A 3 33.03 -2.30 34.61
N GLU A 4 33.45 -1.05 34.40
CA GLU A 4 32.68 -0.07 33.62
C GLU A 4 32.69 -0.39 32.13
N LEU A 5 33.84 -0.81 31.59
CA LEU A 5 33.93 -1.24 30.20
C LEU A 5 33.05 -2.48 29.93
N THR A 6 33.06 -3.45 30.86
CA THR A 6 32.18 -4.62 30.78
C THR A 6 30.71 -4.22 30.82
N ALA A 7 30.32 -3.27 31.68
CA ALA A 7 28.94 -2.80 31.74
C ALA A 7 28.48 -2.12 30.44
N VAL A 8 29.30 -1.25 29.86
CA VAL A 8 28.99 -0.59 28.57
C VAL A 8 28.93 -1.61 27.45
N PHE A 9 29.85 -2.57 27.41
CA PHE A 9 29.87 -3.62 26.40
C PHE A 9 28.63 -4.51 26.48
N ASN A 10 28.23 -4.93 27.68
CA ASN A 10 27.01 -5.73 27.88
C ASN A 10 25.76 -4.95 27.45
N GLN A 11 25.67 -3.66 27.76
CA GLN A 11 24.54 -2.82 27.31
C GLN A 11 24.44 -2.74 25.78
N ILE A 12 25.58 -2.70 25.07
CA ILE A 12 25.59 -2.71 23.60
C ILE A 12 25.11 -4.06 23.07
N LEU A 13 25.58 -5.17 23.65
CA LEU A 13 25.15 -6.51 23.27
C LEU A 13 23.66 -6.71 23.48
N ASP A 14 23.15 -6.35 24.66
CA ASP A 14 21.72 -6.49 24.99
C ASP A 14 20.83 -5.71 24.01
N ARG A 15 21.24 -4.49 23.64
CA ARG A 15 20.51 -3.66 22.67
C ARG A 15 20.54 -4.24 21.26
N SER A 16 21.69 -4.77 20.84
CA SER A 16 21.82 -5.43 19.54
C SER A 16 20.96 -6.70 19.46
N LEU A 17 20.95 -7.51 20.52
CA LEU A 17 20.13 -8.71 20.63
C LEU A 17 18.64 -8.38 20.64
N HIS A 18 18.23 -7.35 21.38
CA HIS A 18 16.84 -6.88 21.39
C HIS A 18 16.38 -6.45 19.99
N PHE A 19 17.16 -5.63 19.29
CA PHE A 19 16.83 -5.18 17.94
C PHE A 19 16.67 -6.36 16.97
N ASN A 20 17.61 -7.32 17.01
CA ASN A 20 17.53 -8.51 16.16
C ASN A 20 16.30 -9.36 16.49
N THR A 21 15.98 -9.51 17.77
CA THR A 21 14.77 -10.21 18.22
C THR A 21 13.50 -9.55 17.66
N GLU A 22 13.41 -8.22 17.75
CA GLU A 22 12.28 -7.45 17.23
C GLU A 22 12.15 -7.58 15.71
N VAL A 23 13.26 -7.46 14.96
CA VAL A 23 13.25 -7.66 13.51
C VAL A 23 12.72 -9.05 13.16
N GLN A 24 13.16 -10.10 13.85
CA GLN A 24 12.68 -11.46 13.60
C GLN A 24 11.21 -11.64 13.98
N ARG A 25 10.74 -10.97 15.04
CA ARG A 25 9.34 -10.98 15.46
C ARG A 25 8.45 -10.33 14.41
N VAL A 26 8.75 -9.10 14.00
CA VAL A 26 8.00 -8.37 12.97
C VAL A 26 8.01 -9.12 11.64
N LYS A 27 9.18 -9.64 11.23
CA LYS A 27 9.29 -10.49 10.04
C LYS A 27 8.38 -11.71 10.12
N ARG A 28 8.29 -12.36 11.28
CA ARG A 28 7.44 -13.54 11.46
C ARG A 28 5.96 -13.19 11.32
N GLU A 29 5.50 -12.13 11.97
CA GLU A 29 4.11 -11.67 11.84
C GLU A 29 3.76 -11.32 10.39
N LEU A 30 4.66 -10.61 9.71
CA LEU A 30 4.48 -10.24 8.31
C LEU A 30 4.45 -11.48 7.39
N VAL A 31 5.40 -12.41 7.53
CA VAL A 31 5.52 -13.56 6.63
C VAL A 31 4.45 -14.62 6.91
N ARG A 32 4.11 -14.87 8.17
CA ARG A 32 3.16 -15.94 8.54
C ARG A 32 1.72 -15.47 8.52
N HIS A 33 1.47 -14.23 8.93
CA HIS A 33 0.13 -13.72 9.14
C HIS A 33 -0.24 -12.58 8.18
N GLY A 34 0.70 -12.09 7.37
CA GLY A 34 0.45 -10.96 6.46
C GLY A 34 0.22 -9.64 7.21
N ARG A 35 0.57 -9.55 8.49
CA ARG A 35 0.36 -8.36 9.33
C ARG A 35 1.39 -7.30 8.99
N LEU A 36 0.93 -6.26 8.30
CA LEU A 36 1.75 -5.13 7.87
C LEU A 36 1.75 -3.97 8.88
N ASP A 37 0.87 -4.00 9.88
CA ASP A 37 0.71 -3.01 10.94
C ASP A 37 1.65 -3.22 12.13
N GLU A 38 2.32 -4.38 12.19
CA GLU A 38 3.28 -4.70 13.24
C GLU A 38 4.54 -3.82 13.16
N ARG A 39 5.04 -3.32 14.30
CA ARG A 39 6.18 -2.39 14.38
C ARG A 39 7.24 -2.87 15.36
N LEU A 40 8.47 -2.42 15.15
CA LEU A 40 9.58 -2.70 16.05
C LEU A 40 9.43 -1.87 17.33
N SER A 41 9.66 -2.50 18.47
CA SER A 41 9.70 -1.84 19.78
C SER A 41 11.14 -1.48 20.15
N ALA A 42 11.38 -0.23 20.50
CA ALA A 42 12.70 0.21 20.93
C ALA A 42 13.07 -0.38 22.30
N SER A 43 14.34 -0.78 22.47
CA SER A 43 14.89 -1.12 23.78
C SER A 43 14.95 0.15 24.66
N PRO A 44 14.73 0.06 25.98
CA PRO A 44 14.87 1.20 26.88
C PRO A 44 16.25 1.87 26.76
N GLY A 45 16.25 3.19 26.56
CA GLY A 45 17.47 3.99 26.40
C GLY A 45 17.31 5.11 25.37
N GLN A 46 18.36 5.92 25.24
CA GLN A 46 18.43 7.03 24.28
C GLN A 46 19.61 6.84 23.32
N GLY A 47 19.56 7.54 22.18
CA GLY A 47 20.65 7.59 21.20
C GLY A 47 20.42 6.74 19.95
N HIS A 48 21.51 6.40 19.26
CA HIS A 48 21.47 5.79 17.91
C HIS A 48 20.65 4.49 17.80
N TRP A 49 20.51 3.73 18.88
CA TRP A 49 19.70 2.50 18.89
C TRP A 49 18.20 2.77 18.74
N THR A 50 17.70 3.79 19.42
CA THR A 50 16.30 4.23 19.29
C THR A 50 16.05 4.80 17.91
N SER A 51 16.99 5.60 17.37
CA SER A 51 16.90 6.13 16.00
C SER A 51 16.76 5.02 14.96
N ARG A 52 17.51 3.92 15.08
CA ARG A 52 17.40 2.79 14.13
C ARG A 52 16.01 2.16 14.09
N VAL A 53 15.37 2.01 15.25
CA VAL A 53 14.00 1.48 15.32
C VAL A 53 13.03 2.46 14.68
N THR A 54 13.19 3.75 14.94
CA THR A 54 12.41 4.80 14.28
C THR A 54 12.58 4.77 12.76
N ASP A 55 13.81 4.69 12.26
CA ASP A 55 14.09 4.67 10.82
C ASP A 55 13.46 3.44 10.13
N VAL A 56 13.56 2.25 10.74
CA VAL A 56 12.91 1.04 10.20
C VAL A 56 11.39 1.17 10.22
N ASN A 57 10.80 1.68 11.31
CA ASN A 57 9.36 1.90 11.38
C ASN A 57 8.88 2.92 10.34
N GLN A 58 9.62 4.00 10.11
CA GLN A 58 9.32 4.97 9.05
C GLN A 58 9.37 4.35 7.65
N LEU A 59 10.33 3.46 7.39
CA LEU A 59 10.39 2.72 6.13
C LEU A 59 9.17 1.79 5.96
N LEU A 60 8.74 1.12 7.03
CA LEU A 60 7.53 0.30 7.03
C LEU A 60 6.30 1.18 6.75
N ASP A 61 6.13 2.29 7.46
CA ASP A 61 4.99 3.20 7.26
C ASP A 61 4.92 3.73 5.84
N ALA A 62 6.07 4.09 5.24
CA ALA A 62 6.15 4.58 3.88
C ALA A 62 5.70 3.54 2.81
N LEU A 63 5.74 2.25 3.13
CA LEU A 63 5.28 1.16 2.25
C LEU A 63 3.85 0.72 2.57
N VAL A 64 3.55 0.60 3.86
CA VAL A 64 2.29 0.02 4.35
C VAL A 64 1.13 0.98 4.17
N ALA A 65 1.31 2.28 4.42
CA ALA A 65 0.22 3.24 4.30
C ALA A 65 -0.33 3.33 2.85
N PRO A 66 0.49 3.45 1.80
CA PRO A 66 -0.01 3.41 0.42
C PRO A 66 -0.66 2.07 0.04
N ALA A 67 -0.10 0.95 0.50
CA ALA A 67 -0.66 -0.37 0.24
C ALA A 67 -2.05 -0.52 0.88
N ALA A 68 -2.21 -0.13 2.15
CA ALA A 68 -3.49 -0.16 2.85
C ALA A 68 -4.52 0.77 2.19
N ASN A 69 -4.10 1.97 1.74
CA ASN A 69 -4.97 2.88 1.01
C ASN A 69 -5.48 2.26 -0.31
N ALA A 70 -4.59 1.57 -1.03
CA ALA A 70 -4.97 0.83 -2.23
C ALA A 70 -5.95 -0.31 -1.94
N THR A 71 -5.68 -1.12 -0.91
CA THR A 71 -6.60 -2.21 -0.50
C THR A 71 -7.99 -1.68 -0.16
N ARG A 72 -8.08 -0.59 0.62
CA ARG A 72 -9.37 0.05 0.95
C ARG A 72 -10.18 0.42 -0.30
N VAL A 73 -9.52 0.94 -1.34
CA VAL A 73 -10.18 1.31 -2.60
C VAL A 73 -10.58 0.07 -3.39
N LEU A 74 -9.76 -0.98 -3.40
CA LEU A 74 -10.11 -2.26 -4.02
C LEU A 74 -11.32 -2.90 -3.34
N ASP A 75 -11.40 -2.86 -2.01
CA ASP A 75 -12.55 -3.35 -1.25
C ASP A 75 -13.82 -2.55 -1.56
N ALA A 76 -13.71 -1.22 -1.67
CA ALA A 76 -14.83 -0.37 -2.07
C ALA A 76 -15.33 -0.71 -3.48
N VAL A 77 -14.42 -0.90 -4.43
CA VAL A 77 -14.73 -1.32 -5.80
C VAL A 77 -15.41 -2.69 -5.82
N ALA A 78 -14.93 -3.64 -5.00
CA ALA A 78 -15.56 -4.95 -4.85
C ALA A 78 -16.97 -4.85 -4.27
N GLY A 79 -17.22 -3.86 -3.39
CA GLY A 79 -18.54 -3.49 -2.89
C GLY A 79 -19.41 -2.68 -3.87
N GLY A 80 -18.89 -2.34 -5.06
CA GLY A 80 -19.59 -1.57 -6.08
C GLY A 80 -19.47 -0.04 -5.97
N ASP A 81 -18.71 0.47 -4.99
CA ASP A 81 -18.42 1.90 -4.86
C ASP A 81 -17.21 2.27 -5.73
N LEU A 82 -17.50 2.80 -6.93
CA LEU A 82 -16.49 3.27 -7.88
C LEU A 82 -16.15 4.77 -7.72
N THR A 83 -16.60 5.40 -6.63
CA THR A 83 -16.28 6.80 -6.31
C THR A 83 -14.98 6.92 -5.53
N GLN A 84 -14.57 5.86 -4.82
CA GLN A 84 -13.35 5.84 -4.03
C GLN A 84 -12.10 5.91 -4.89
N ARG A 85 -11.09 6.64 -4.40
CA ARG A 85 -9.78 6.79 -5.04
C ARG A 85 -8.65 6.59 -4.05
N VAL A 86 -7.52 6.12 -4.56
CA VAL A 86 -6.25 6.07 -3.82
C VAL A 86 -5.70 7.48 -3.77
N ASP A 87 -5.40 7.95 -2.56
CA ASP A 87 -4.70 9.22 -2.38
C ASP A 87 -3.25 9.07 -2.84
N LEU A 88 -2.83 10.00 -3.70
CA LEU A 88 -1.46 10.08 -4.19
C LEU A 88 -0.58 10.98 -3.34
N HIS A 89 -1.03 11.38 -2.15
CA HIS A 89 -0.28 12.08 -1.13
C HIS A 89 -0.30 11.32 0.20
N ASP A 90 0.78 11.41 0.97
CA ASP A 90 0.92 10.80 2.30
C ASP A 90 0.60 11.80 3.45
N GLY A 91 -0.16 12.86 3.13
CA GLY A 91 -0.47 13.96 4.04
C GLY A 91 0.60 15.07 4.08
N THR A 92 1.85 14.76 3.75
CA THR A 92 2.94 15.77 3.75
C THR A 92 3.54 15.99 2.37
N ARG A 93 3.57 14.95 1.53
CA ARG A 93 4.16 14.99 0.21
C ARG A 93 3.41 14.09 -0.77
N GLN A 94 3.63 14.36 -2.05
CA GLN A 94 3.14 13.49 -3.10
C GLN A 94 3.94 12.19 -3.13
N LEU A 95 3.24 11.05 -3.25
CA LEU A 95 3.86 9.75 -3.49
C LEU A 95 4.73 9.80 -4.75
N ARG A 96 5.83 9.05 -4.75
CA ARG A 96 6.79 9.01 -5.86
C ARG A 96 7.08 7.56 -6.27
N GLY A 97 7.74 7.40 -7.41
CA GLY A 97 8.20 6.10 -7.93
C GLY A 97 7.08 5.05 -7.99
N ASP A 98 7.38 3.86 -7.50
CA ASP A 98 6.52 2.68 -7.57
C ASP A 98 5.21 2.85 -6.79
N LEU A 99 5.24 3.51 -5.64
CA LEU A 99 4.06 3.74 -4.81
C LEU A 99 3.05 4.65 -5.53
N ARG A 100 3.54 5.69 -6.22
CA ARG A 100 2.68 6.52 -7.07
C ARG A 100 2.16 5.75 -8.28
N ARG A 101 2.99 4.90 -8.87
CA ARG A 101 2.58 4.04 -10.00
C ARG A 101 1.47 3.09 -9.59
N LEU A 102 1.57 2.48 -8.40
CA LEU A 102 0.55 1.62 -7.81
C LEU A 102 -0.77 2.38 -7.66
N GLY A 103 -0.78 3.51 -6.96
CA GLY A 103 -2.02 4.29 -6.74
C GLY A 103 -2.67 4.76 -8.05
N ARG A 104 -1.87 5.23 -9.03
CA ARG A 104 -2.40 5.59 -10.36
C ARG A 104 -2.98 4.41 -11.12
N THR A 105 -2.36 3.24 -11.02
CA THR A 105 -2.85 2.03 -11.70
C THR A 105 -4.19 1.60 -11.13
N VAL A 106 -4.34 1.62 -9.80
CA VAL A 106 -5.63 1.37 -9.13
C VAL A 106 -6.67 2.40 -9.57
N ASN A 107 -6.36 3.70 -9.51
CA ASN A 107 -7.30 4.75 -9.92
C ASN A 107 -7.74 4.62 -11.38
N LYS A 108 -6.81 4.26 -12.29
CA LYS A 108 -7.14 4.00 -13.70
C LYS A 108 -8.07 2.81 -13.87
N MET A 109 -7.88 1.74 -13.08
CA MET A 109 -8.79 0.60 -13.08
C MET A 109 -10.20 1.03 -12.64
N VAL A 110 -10.32 1.85 -11.57
CA VAL A 110 -11.60 2.42 -11.13
C VAL A 110 -12.26 3.22 -12.25
N ASP A 111 -11.52 4.10 -12.94
CA ASP A 111 -12.03 4.87 -14.07
C ASP A 111 -12.61 3.97 -15.18
N GLN A 112 -11.89 2.91 -15.53
CA GLN A 112 -12.31 1.98 -16.59
C GLN A 112 -13.59 1.23 -16.20
N LEU A 113 -13.71 0.80 -14.95
CA LEU A 113 -14.92 0.17 -14.44
C LEU A 113 -16.11 1.14 -14.40
N SER A 114 -15.90 2.39 -13.99
CA SER A 114 -16.95 3.42 -13.99
C SER A 114 -17.48 3.71 -15.39
N LEU A 115 -16.60 3.77 -16.39
CA LEU A 115 -17.02 3.91 -17.78
C LEU A 115 -17.81 2.68 -18.26
N PHE A 116 -17.34 1.48 -17.94
CA PHE A 116 -18.01 0.24 -18.34
C PHE A 116 -19.41 0.11 -17.73
N THR A 117 -19.57 0.39 -16.45
CA THR A 117 -20.88 0.34 -15.78
C THR A 117 -21.87 1.36 -16.37
N GLY A 118 -21.40 2.55 -16.73
CA GLY A 118 -22.20 3.54 -17.46
C GLY A 118 -22.65 3.04 -18.84
N GLU A 119 -21.73 2.43 -19.60
CA GLU A 119 -22.04 1.86 -20.92
C GLU A 119 -23.03 0.69 -20.83
N VAL A 120 -22.86 -0.23 -19.87
CA VAL A 120 -23.80 -1.33 -19.66
C VAL A 120 -25.18 -0.80 -19.29
N THR A 121 -25.26 0.22 -18.44
CA THR A 121 -26.54 0.86 -18.08
C THR A 121 -27.21 1.52 -19.28
N ARG A 122 -26.43 2.19 -20.14
CA ARG A 122 -26.92 2.79 -21.38
C ARG A 122 -27.45 1.72 -22.35
N VAL A 123 -26.66 0.67 -22.60
CA VAL A 123 -27.04 -0.46 -23.47
C VAL A 123 -28.27 -1.18 -22.93
N ALA A 124 -28.36 -1.40 -21.62
CA ALA A 124 -29.52 -2.03 -21.01
C ALA A 124 -30.81 -1.21 -21.20
N ARG A 125 -30.72 0.13 -21.12
CA ARG A 125 -31.85 1.00 -21.47
C ARG A 125 -32.20 0.89 -22.94
N GLU A 126 -31.25 1.07 -23.85
CA GLU A 126 -31.49 0.99 -25.30
C GLU A 126 -32.10 -0.35 -25.72
N VAL A 127 -31.58 -1.47 -25.20
CA VAL A 127 -32.09 -2.81 -25.49
C VAL A 127 -33.44 -3.06 -24.82
N GLY A 128 -33.65 -2.54 -23.59
CA GLY A 128 -34.89 -2.72 -22.82
C GLY A 128 -36.05 -1.81 -23.24
N THR A 129 -35.78 -0.62 -23.74
CA THR A 129 -36.80 0.34 -24.19
C THR A 129 -37.06 0.31 -25.69
N GLU A 130 -36.10 -0.13 -26.53
CA GLU A 130 -36.24 -0.07 -27.99
C GLU A 130 -36.24 -1.43 -28.71
N GLY A 131 -35.99 -2.56 -28.04
CA GLY A 131 -36.17 -3.89 -28.65
C GLY A 131 -35.38 -4.13 -29.95
N ARG A 132 -34.28 -3.39 -30.18
CA ARG A 132 -33.49 -3.44 -31.42
C ARG A 132 -32.13 -4.09 -31.20
N LEU A 133 -32.10 -5.40 -31.37
CA LEU A 133 -30.88 -6.20 -31.53
C LEU A 133 -30.24 -5.86 -32.90
N GLY A 134 -29.19 -5.04 -32.94
CA GLY A 134 -28.48 -4.81 -34.22
C GLY A 134 -27.28 -3.86 -34.25
N GLY A 135 -26.99 -3.10 -33.18
CA GLY A 135 -25.89 -2.14 -33.19
C GLY A 135 -24.56 -2.73 -32.72
N ARG A 136 -23.59 -2.92 -33.63
CA ARG A 136 -22.21 -3.35 -33.29
C ARG A 136 -21.62 -2.44 -32.19
N ALA A 137 -21.34 -3.01 -31.02
CA ALA A 137 -20.71 -2.30 -29.92
C ALA A 137 -19.28 -1.90 -30.30
N LYS A 138 -19.05 -0.61 -30.54
CA LYS A 138 -17.73 -0.05 -30.88
C LYS A 138 -16.99 0.27 -29.58
N VAL A 139 -16.53 -0.76 -28.88
CA VAL A 139 -15.71 -0.59 -27.67
C VAL A 139 -14.31 -0.17 -28.12
N ARG A 140 -13.98 1.12 -27.97
CA ARG A 140 -12.61 1.61 -28.18
C ARG A 140 -11.76 1.17 -26.98
N PHE A 141 -11.16 -0.02 -27.08
CA PHE A 141 -10.01 -0.35 -26.24
C PHE A 141 -8.88 0.62 -26.59
N CYS A 142 -8.52 1.50 -25.66
CA CYS A 142 -7.34 2.32 -25.78
C CYS A 142 -6.10 1.42 -25.60
N ARG A 143 -5.50 1.03 -26.73
CA ARG A 143 -4.18 0.45 -26.81
C ARG A 143 -3.16 1.58 -26.87
N ALA A 144 -2.36 1.74 -25.83
CA ALA A 144 -1.13 2.52 -25.89
C ALA A 144 -0.13 1.94 -24.90
N VAL A 145 0.56 0.88 -25.33
CA VAL A 145 1.98 0.69 -24.98
C VAL A 145 2.67 0.13 -26.22
N GLY A 146 3.55 0.96 -26.77
CA GLY A 146 4.45 0.65 -27.87
C GLY A 146 5.32 1.87 -28.10
N GLY A 147 6.59 1.78 -27.75
CA GLY A 147 7.59 2.81 -28.08
C GLY A 147 8.78 2.87 -27.13
N MET A 148 9.81 2.08 -27.50
CA MET A 148 11.25 2.17 -27.15
C MET A 148 11.69 1.78 -25.74
#